data_AF-A0A9D2P5V1-F1
#
_entry.id   AF-A0A9D2P5V1-F1
#
_cell.length_a   1.000
_cell.length_b   1.000
_cell.length_c   1.000
_cell.angle_alpha   90.00
_cell.angle_beta   90.00
_cell.angle_gamma   90.00
#
_symmetry.space_group_name_H-M   'P 1'
#
loop_
_entity.id
_entity.type
_entity.pdbx_description
1 polymer ?
#
loop_
_entity_poly.entity_id
_entity_poly.type
_entity_poly.pdbx_seq_one_letter_code
_entity_poly.pdbx_strand_id
1 'polypeptide(L)'
;LLPRLEKQGEKYDVVILDPPAFTKSRSSIKKAVKGYREINLRGMKLVKDGGYLATCSCSHFMDYELFTKTIGQAAQNVHKRLRQVEFRTQAPDHPILWGAGDSYYLKFYIFQVCEEK
;
A
#
# COMPACT_ATOMS: atom_id res chain seq x y z
N LEU A 1 4.68 -3.93 -15.73
CA LEU A 1 3.43 -3.23 -16.11
C LEU A 1 3.45 -1.76 -15.70
N LEU A 2 3.43 -1.43 -14.40
CA LEU A 2 3.37 -0.03 -13.91
C LEU A 2 4.39 0.92 -14.54
N PRO A 3 5.68 0.55 -14.73
CA PRO A 3 6.64 1.45 -15.38
C PRO A 3 6.28 1.82 -16.82
N ARG A 4 5.58 0.93 -17.54
CA ARG A 4 5.13 1.18 -18.93
C ARG A 4 3.96 2.16 -18.94
N LEU A 5 2.95 1.92 -18.09
CA LEU A 5 1.78 2.78 -17.98
C LEU A 5 2.16 4.19 -17.51
N GLU A 6 3.08 4.28 -16.54
CA GLU A 6 3.62 5.55 -16.06
C GLU A 6 4.32 6.33 -17.19
N LYS A 7 5.15 5.65 -18.00
CA LYS A 7 5.81 6.26 -19.16
C LYS A 7 4.84 6.71 -20.25
N GLN A 8 3.69 6.05 -20.37
CA GLN A 8 2.62 6.42 -21.30
C GLN A 8 1.78 7.61 -20.81
N GLY A 9 1.99 8.07 -19.58
CA GLY A 9 1.21 9.16 -19.00
C GLY A 9 -0.22 8.77 -18.62
N GLU A 10 -0.50 7.46 -18.54
CA GLU A 10 -1.83 6.95 -18.20
C GLU A 10 -2.26 7.38 -16.80
N LYS A 11 -3.55 7.69 -16.65
CA LYS A 11 -4.14 8.12 -15.38
C LYS A 11 -5.51 7.49 -15.17
N TYR A 12 -5.77 7.06 -13.95
CA TYR A 12 -6.98 6.35 -13.55
C TYR A 12 -7.65 7.05 -12.37
N ASP A 13 -8.98 6.97 -12.32
CA ASP A 13 -9.76 7.47 -11.18
C ASP A 13 -9.57 6.59 -9.94
N VAL A 14 -9.29 5.30 -10.15
CA VAL A 14 -9.02 4.32 -9.10
C VAL A 14 -7.84 3.43 -9.50
N VAL A 15 -6.89 3.23 -8.59
CA VAL A 15 -5.82 2.23 -8.71
C VAL A 15 -5.88 1.29 -7.52
N ILE A 16 -5.85 -0.02 -7.78
CA ILE A 16 -5.88 -1.07 -6.75
C ILE A 16 -4.55 -1.85 -6.80
N LEU A 17 -3.86 -1.91 -5.67
CA LEU A 17 -2.62 -2.64 -5.50
C LEU A 17 -2.83 -3.77 -4.49
N ASP A 18 -3.00 -4.98 -5.03
CA ASP A 18 -3.02 -6.23 -4.24
C ASP A 18 -1.83 -7.12 -4.62
N PRO A 19 -0.61 -6.77 -4.15
CA PRO A 19 0.58 -7.56 -4.47
C PRO A 19 0.62 -8.87 -3.66
N PRO A 20 1.28 -9.92 -4.18
CA PRO A 20 1.61 -11.08 -3.37
C PRO A 20 2.53 -10.68 -2.21
N ALA A 21 2.58 -11.50 -1.15
CA ALA A 21 3.45 -11.25 -0.01
C ALA A 21 4.94 -11.20 -0.42
N PHE A 22 5.53 -10.01 -0.40
CA PHE A 22 6.95 -9.79 -0.75
C PHE A 22 7.95 -10.31 0.29
N THR A 23 7.50 -10.68 1.48
CA THR A 23 8.33 -11.30 2.50
C THR A 23 7.62 -12.52 3.08
N LYS A 24 8.39 -13.60 3.26
CA LYS A 24 7.99 -14.79 4.01
C LYS A 24 8.83 -14.99 5.27
N SER A 25 9.73 -14.05 5.58
CA SER A 25 10.66 -14.16 6.71
C SER A 25 11.22 -12.80 7.14
N ARG A 26 11.57 -12.66 8.43
CA ARG A 26 12.13 -11.41 8.98
C ARG A 26 13.36 -10.90 8.23
N SER A 27 14.24 -11.79 7.77
CA SER A 27 15.46 -11.42 7.03
C SER A 27 15.19 -10.72 5.69
N SER A 28 13.99 -10.89 5.13
CA SER A 28 13.60 -10.30 3.84
C SER A 28 12.76 -9.03 3.94
N ILE A 29 12.44 -8.55 5.16
CA ILE A 29 11.61 -7.35 5.39
C ILE A 29 12.16 -6.13 4.65
N LYS A 30 13.47 -5.88 4.70
CA LYS A 30 14.07 -4.70 4.03
C LYS A 30 13.82 -4.69 2.52
N LYS A 31 13.88 -5.87 1.87
CA LYS A 31 13.58 -6.01 0.44
C LYS A 31 12.09 -5.82 0.17
N ALA A 32 11.23 -6.38 1.03
CA ALA A 32 9.79 -6.20 0.93
C ALA A 32 9.38 -4.73 1.06
N VAL A 33 9.89 -4.00 2.06
CA VAL A 33 9.65 -2.55 2.22
C VAL A 33 10.01 -1.79 0.96
N LYS A 34 11.16 -2.08 0.33
CA LYS A 34 11.54 -1.45 -0.94
C LYS A 34 10.53 -1.75 -2.05
N GLY A 35 10.06 -2.99 -2.16
CA GLY A 35 9.05 -3.40 -3.13
C GLY A 35 7.69 -2.71 -2.91
N TYR A 36 7.21 -2.67 -1.66
CA TYR A 36 5.97 -1.99 -1.30
C TYR A 36 6.05 -0.48 -1.51
N ARG A 37 7.20 0.14 -1.20
CA ARG A 37 7.42 1.55 -1.48
C ARG A 37 7.35 1.83 -2.98
N GLU A 38 8.03 1.02 -3.78
CA GLU A 38 8.09 1.19 -5.23
C GLU A 38 6.71 1.01 -5.89
N ILE A 39 5.94 -0.02 -5.51
CA ILE A 39 4.64 -0.27 -6.11
C ILE A 39 3.63 0.83 -5.74
N ASN A 40 3.62 1.28 -4.47
CA ASN A 40 2.75 2.36 -4.02
C ASN A 40 3.12 3.70 -4.66
N LEU A 41 4.42 3.99 -4.78
CA LEU A 41 4.94 5.17 -5.48
C LEU A 41 4.40 5.23 -6.92
N ARG A 42 4.52 4.13 -7.66
CA ARG A 42 4.02 4.06 -9.05
C ARG A 42 2.50 4.07 -9.11
N GLY A 43 1.84 3.43 -8.17
CA GLY A 43 0.38 3.46 -8.05
C GLY A 43 -0.14 4.89 -7.91
N MET A 44 0.41 5.67 -6.97
CA MET A 44 0.03 7.07 -6.78
C MET A 44 0.27 7.94 -8.01
N LYS A 45 1.36 7.70 -8.75
CA LYS A 45 1.62 8.41 -10.01
C LYS A 45 0.59 8.11 -11.10
N LEU A 46 -0.10 6.97 -11.03
CA LEU A 46 -1.14 6.60 -11.99
C LEU A 46 -2.54 7.08 -11.55
N VAL A 47 -2.70 7.60 -10.34
CA VAL A 47 -3.98 8.14 -9.86
C VAL A 47 -4.13 9.59 -10.34
N LYS A 48 -5.32 9.96 -10.82
CA LYS A 48 -5.69 11.36 -11.13
C LYS A 48 -5.78 12.18 -9.83
N ASP A 49 -5.62 13.50 -9.91
CA ASP A 49 -5.87 14.35 -8.75
C ASP A 49 -7.32 14.19 -8.26
N GLY A 50 -7.49 13.94 -6.96
CA GLY A 50 -8.78 13.64 -6.34
C GLY A 50 -9.25 12.19 -6.48
N GLY A 51 -8.53 11.33 -7.22
CA GLY A 51 -8.80 9.91 -7.37
C GLY A 51 -8.43 9.06 -6.15
N TYR A 52 -8.56 7.74 -6.27
CA TYR A 52 -8.39 6.81 -5.16
C TYR A 52 -7.29 5.78 -5.39
N LEU A 53 -6.58 5.48 -4.30
CA LEU A 53 -5.63 4.38 -4.20
C LEU A 53 -6.13 3.39 -3.14
N ALA A 54 -6.40 2.16 -3.55
CA ALA A 54 -6.59 1.04 -2.65
C ALA A 54 -5.31 0.19 -2.64
N THR A 55 -4.72 -0.06 -1.47
CA THR A 55 -3.44 -0.76 -1.36
C THR A 55 -3.41 -1.67 -0.15
N CYS A 56 -2.84 -2.87 -0.32
CA CYS A 56 -2.76 -3.83 0.77
C CYS A 56 -1.42 -4.54 0.89
N SER A 57 -1.26 -5.13 2.07
CA SER A 57 -0.23 -6.11 2.37
C SER A 57 -0.85 -7.29 3.10
N CYS A 58 -0.67 -8.49 2.56
CA CYS A 58 -1.09 -9.76 3.17
C CYS A 58 0.02 -10.43 3.98
N SER A 59 1.07 -9.69 4.34
CA SER A 59 2.23 -10.24 5.03
C SER A 59 2.16 -9.95 6.53
N HIS A 60 2.18 -10.99 7.37
CA HIS A 60 2.32 -10.84 8.82
C HIS A 60 3.55 -9.97 9.19
N PHE A 61 4.70 -10.22 8.55
CA PHE A 61 5.94 -9.46 8.81
C PHE A 61 5.91 -8.00 8.34
N MET A 62 4.86 -7.61 7.62
CA MET A 62 4.58 -6.23 7.29
C MET A 62 3.53 -5.75 8.28
N ASP A 63 3.97 -5.31 9.45
CA ASP A 63 3.07 -4.78 10.46
C ASP A 63 2.42 -3.47 10.03
N TYR A 64 1.42 -3.05 10.79
CA TYR A 64 0.65 -1.84 10.53
C TYR A 64 1.54 -0.60 10.44
N GLU A 65 2.45 -0.41 11.40
CA GLU A 65 3.29 0.79 11.48
C GLU A 65 4.27 0.85 10.31
N LEU A 66 4.90 -0.27 9.98
CA LEU A 66 5.84 -0.37 8.87
C LEU A 66 5.15 -0.15 7.53
N PHE A 67 3.95 -0.71 7.33
CA PHE A 67 3.19 -0.48 6.11
C PHE A 67 2.78 0.99 5.97
N THR A 68 2.25 1.58 7.04
CA THR A 68 1.86 3.00 7.10
C THR A 68 3.04 3.89 6.76
N LYS A 69 4.19 3.66 7.39
CA LYS A 69 5.43 4.39 7.14
C LYS A 69 5.89 4.24 5.70
N THR A 70 5.80 3.02 5.15
CA THR A 70 6.20 2.73 3.76
C THR A 70 5.34 3.50 2.76
N ILE A 71 4.03 3.55 2.97
CA ILE A 71 3.10 4.32 2.12
C ILE A 71 3.37 5.82 2.27
N GLY A 72 3.55 6.31 3.50
CA GLY A 72 3.86 7.72 3.76
C GLY A 72 5.14 8.18 3.06
N GLN A 73 6.20 7.37 3.12
CA GLN A 73 7.44 7.62 2.38
C GLN A 73 7.24 7.61 0.87
N ALA A 74 6.41 6.69 0.36
CA ALA A 74 6.10 6.64 -1.06
C ALA A 74 5.35 7.92 -1.51
N ALA A 75 4.43 8.42 -0.70
CA ALA A 75 3.64 9.63 -0.99
C ALA A 75 4.51 10.89 -1.01
N GLN A 76 5.39 11.05 -0.01
CA GLN A 76 6.37 12.14 0.04
C GLN A 76 7.28 12.15 -1.20
N ASN A 77 7.72 10.98 -1.66
CA ASN A 77 8.58 10.87 -2.84
C ASN A 77 7.89 11.24 -4.16
N VAL A 78 6.56 11.31 -4.19
CA VAL A 78 5.79 11.70 -5.39
C VAL A 78 5.05 13.01 -5.23
N HIS A 79 5.32 13.74 -4.15
CA HIS A 79 4.69 15.03 -3.85
C HIS A 79 3.15 14.93 -3.87
N LYS A 80 2.62 13.86 -3.28
CA LYS A 80 1.18 13.65 -3.14
C LYS A 80 0.78 13.69 -1.67
N ARG A 81 -0.34 14.33 -1.40
CA ARG A 81 -1.02 14.26 -0.11
C ARG A 81 -2.06 13.14 -0.13
N LEU A 82 -1.96 12.23 0.84
CA LEU A 82 -2.94 11.18 1.04
C LEU A 82 -3.96 11.60 2.11
N ARG A 83 -5.24 11.39 1.82
CA ARG A 83 -6.32 11.47 2.81
C ARG A 83 -6.84 10.07 3.05
N GLN A 84 -6.69 9.57 4.28
CA GLN A 84 -7.19 8.25 4.64
C GLN A 84 -8.73 8.28 4.59
N VAL A 85 -9.28 7.42 3.74
CA VAL A 85 -10.73 7.19 3.65
C VAL A 85 -11.10 6.04 4.59
N GLU A 86 -10.37 4.94 4.50
CA GLU A 86 -10.63 3.75 5.28
C GLU A 86 -9.34 2.97 5.55
N PHE A 87 -9.28 2.34 6.72
CA PHE A 87 -8.35 1.26 7.01
C PHE A 87 -9.16 0.02 7.34
N ARG A 88 -8.83 -1.11 6.71
CA ARG A 88 -9.48 -2.41 6.91
C ARG A 88 -8.45 -3.48 7.19
N THR A 89 -8.94 -4.56 7.78
CA THR A 89 -8.22 -5.81 7.99
C THR A 89 -8.92 -6.93 7.24
N GLN A 90 -8.37 -8.14 7.38
CA GLN A 90 -9.04 -9.39 7.04
C GLN A 90 -10.49 -9.45 7.52
N ALA A 91 -11.31 -10.18 6.75
CA ALA A 91 -12.73 -10.35 7.02
C ALA A 91 -12.97 -11.17 8.31
N PRO A 92 -14.18 -11.09 8.92
CA PRO A 92 -14.47 -11.72 10.21
C PRO A 92 -14.37 -13.25 10.23
N ASP A 93 -14.40 -13.90 9.07
CA ASP A 93 -14.14 -15.33 8.89
C ASP A 93 -12.65 -15.71 9.08
N HIS A 94 -11.75 -14.72 9.15
CA HIS A 94 -10.33 -14.85 9.42
C HIS A 94 -9.94 -14.07 10.70
N PRO A 95 -10.40 -14.50 11.89
CA PRO A 95 -10.29 -13.71 13.11
C PRO A 95 -8.84 -13.38 13.49
N ILE A 96 -8.62 -12.17 13.99
CA ILE A 96 -7.35 -11.77 14.58
C ILE A 96 -7.31 -12.25 16.03
N LEU A 97 -6.39 -13.15 16.32
CA LEU A 97 -6.17 -13.74 17.63
C LEU A 97 -5.19 -12.87 18.43
N TRP A 98 -5.63 -12.32 19.55
CA TRP A 98 -4.81 -11.43 20.38
C TRP A 98 -3.61 -12.14 21.02
N GLY A 99 -3.68 -13.46 21.20
CA GLY A 99 -2.56 -14.29 21.67
C GLY A 99 -1.62 -14.78 20.57
N ALA A 100 -1.93 -14.52 19.28
CA ALA A 100 -1.13 -14.96 18.16
C ALA A 100 -1.01 -13.85 17.12
N GLY A 101 0.00 -12.99 17.27
CA GLY A 101 0.24 -11.83 16.39
C GLY A 101 0.38 -12.19 14.90
N ASP A 102 0.75 -13.44 14.60
CA ASP A 102 0.85 -13.98 13.24
C ASP A 102 -0.50 -14.06 12.53
N SER A 103 -1.60 -14.12 13.29
CA SER A 103 -2.97 -14.06 12.75
C SER A 103 -3.29 -12.70 12.13
N TYR A 104 -2.65 -11.61 12.54
CA TYR A 104 -2.89 -10.27 11.97
C TYR A 104 -2.02 -10.03 10.73
N TYR A 105 -2.45 -10.55 9.59
CA TYR A 105 -1.65 -10.51 8.36
C TYR A 105 -2.11 -9.48 7.33
N LEU A 106 -3.41 -9.18 7.23
CA LEU A 106 -3.94 -8.28 6.19
C LEU A 106 -4.07 -6.84 6.69
N LYS A 107 -3.40 -5.91 5.98
CA LYS A 107 -3.52 -4.47 6.16
C LYS A 107 -4.00 -3.89 4.84
N PHE A 108 -5.14 -3.20 4.82
CA PHE A 108 -5.74 -2.66 3.61
C PHE A 108 -6.11 -1.20 3.82
N TYR A 109 -5.56 -0.32 3.00
CA TYR A 109 -5.87 1.11 3.03
C TYR A 109 -6.63 1.53 1.79
N ILE A 110 -7.54 2.48 1.99
CA ILE A 110 -8.11 3.30 0.92
C ILE A 110 -7.73 4.75 1.20
N PHE A 111 -7.06 5.37 0.22
CA PHE A 111 -6.73 6.79 0.25
C PHE A 111 -7.37 7.53 -0.92
N GLN A 112 -7.80 8.75 -0.66
CA GLN A 112 -7.92 9.75 -1.72
C GLN A 112 -6.54 10.38 -1.94
N VAL A 113 -6.10 10.45 -3.20
CA VAL A 113 -4.82 11.02 -3.61
C VAL A 113 -5.03 12.45 -4.10
N CYS A 114 -4.32 13.39 -3.48
CA CYS A 114 -4.38 14.81 -3.85
C CYS A 114 -2.98 15.33 -4.20
N GLU A 115 -2.90 16.33 -5.09
CA GLU A 115 -1.68 17.12 -5.23
C GLU A 115 -1.31 17.83 -3.90
N GLU A 116 -0.01 17.98 -3.66
CA GLU A 116 0.49 18.95 -2.67
C GLU A 116 0.13 20.36 -3.15
N LYS A 117 -0.60 21.12 -2.33
CA LYS A 117 -0.91 22.54 -2.55
C LYS A 117 -0.10 23.37 -1.57
#